data_AF-A0A1H3D078-F1
#
_entry.id   AF-A0A1H3D078-F1
#
_cell.length_a   1.000
_cell.length_b   1.000
_cell.length_c   1.000
_cell.angle_alpha   90.00
_cell.angle_beta   90.00
_cell.angle_gamma   90.00
#
_symmetry.space_group_name_H-M   'P 1'
#
loop_
_entity.id
_entity.type
_entity.pdbx_description
1 polymer ?
#
loop_
_entity_poly.entity_id
_entity_poly.type
_entity_poly.pdbx_seq_one_letter_code
_entity_poly.pdbx_strand_id
1 'polypeptide(L)'
;MNELDIKRHSFDLAKKRLKEFSEKNMAELAIDRVKTDGDFFGLGDHKVTGYELNNRLESIQGHLIDINSTNNKTIKEFREIYNALNALDKDYITSIVASVKAIEKTSNDVKAQQEVLKQHHDKIVNQQNKLDFHQVEIDKNVDNMKKIITTLKAFKEKLDGYRHLTDIDKIWSDCNTIRKNIQVISDSITALSTRTTNDIATANSKNKNLLEQVNNEIFTLRKEAKTYMDFFSDLSEKLDGTANRLDEQIPIIEYNSEFASQMNSITHLNEVDFIWEDVTKSKESISKIETELQTVDVNIRQIQNHLNQVDEFIAVLNGYTHLKDIDSMWENLSTVKKEVAGLFNVIDDSNKVLQVHQNNLERLCYSSESQQDELNKISQNQDEAKKYAEGNRKSITELQAFKCKVDSIEHITDIDFMWEQEKNVRINLAEADNRIVSLQEKTTEIDKEIADNTAKMQDQVASLGTRLKYSYYIAGGALGLVIVELVLALTGVI
;
A
#
# COMPACT_ATOMS: atom_id res chain seq x y z
N MET A 1 42.25 -34.06 6.94
CA MET A 1 43.61 -33.87 6.38
C MET A 1 44.53 -34.48 7.42
N ASN A 2 45.01 -35.69 7.17
CA ASN A 2 45.82 -36.43 8.15
C ASN A 2 47.26 -35.91 8.04
N GLU A 3 47.78 -35.33 9.12
CA GLU A 3 49.20 -35.01 9.26
C GLU A 3 50.01 -36.30 9.13
N LEU A 4 50.71 -36.45 8.00
CA LEU A 4 51.69 -37.50 7.80
C LEU A 4 53.00 -37.04 8.43
N ASP A 5 53.24 -37.52 9.65
CA ASP A 5 54.44 -37.27 10.43
C ASP A 5 55.66 -37.93 9.75
N ILE A 6 56.50 -37.10 9.10
CA ILE A 6 57.67 -37.57 8.35
C ILE A 6 58.79 -37.90 9.33
N LYS A 7 58.98 -39.18 9.64
CA LYS A 7 59.99 -39.64 10.61
C LYS A 7 61.41 -39.54 10.05
N ARG A 8 62.01 -38.36 10.19
CA ARG A 8 63.42 -38.03 9.89
C ARG A 8 64.45 -38.96 10.56
N HIS A 9 64.03 -39.66 11.61
CA HIS A 9 64.91 -40.45 12.49
C HIS A 9 65.69 -41.57 11.78
N SER A 10 65.17 -42.18 10.71
CA SER A 10 65.80 -43.34 10.07
C SER A 10 67.01 -42.96 9.23
N PHE A 11 66.93 -41.82 8.53
CA PHE A 11 68.02 -41.33 7.68
C PHE A 11 69.16 -40.76 8.53
N ASP A 12 68.83 -39.98 9.55
CA ASP A 12 69.83 -39.41 10.46
C ASP A 12 70.57 -40.50 11.25
N LEU A 13 69.87 -41.58 11.64
CA LEU A 13 70.48 -42.75 12.28
C LEU A 13 71.43 -43.51 11.35
N ALA A 14 71.02 -43.77 10.10
CA ALA A 14 71.88 -44.44 9.12
C ALA A 14 73.12 -43.60 8.79
N LYS A 15 72.95 -42.27 8.65
CA LYS A 15 74.05 -41.32 8.45
C LYS A 15 75.05 -41.35 9.62
N LYS A 16 74.55 -41.38 10.87
CA LYS A 16 75.41 -41.45 12.06
C LYS A 16 76.20 -42.76 12.12
N ARG A 17 75.55 -43.90 11.88
CA ARG A 17 76.22 -45.22 11.88
C ARG A 17 77.30 -45.33 10.79
N LEU A 18 77.01 -44.81 9.59
CA LEU A 18 77.99 -44.79 8.51
C LEU A 18 79.22 -43.93 8.86
N LYS A 19 78.99 -42.77 9.50
CA LYS A 19 80.08 -41.91 9.98
C LYS A 19 80.96 -42.66 10.98
N GLU A 20 80.36 -43.26 12.00
CA GLU A 20 81.06 -44.05 13.02
C GLU A 20 81.84 -45.23 12.42
N PHE A 21 81.28 -45.89 11.39
CA PHE A 21 81.97 -46.94 10.65
C PHE A 21 83.17 -46.41 9.86
N SER A 22 83.03 -45.27 9.17
CA SER A 22 84.07 -44.68 8.33
C SER A 22 85.26 -44.12 9.10
N GLU A 23 85.04 -43.66 10.34
CA GLU A 23 86.06 -43.04 11.19
C GLU A 23 86.84 -44.07 12.04
N LYS A 24 86.49 -45.36 11.94
CA LYS A 24 87.12 -46.42 12.71
C LYS A 24 88.51 -46.76 12.14
N ASN A 25 89.57 -46.40 12.87
CA ASN A 25 90.94 -46.81 12.54
C ASN A 25 91.07 -48.34 12.61
N MET A 26 91.39 -48.96 11.47
CA MET A 26 91.70 -50.40 11.39
C MET A 26 93.19 -50.61 11.63
N ALA A 27 93.55 -51.55 12.49
CA ALA A 27 94.93 -51.93 12.73
C ALA A 27 95.55 -52.51 11.44
N GLU A 28 96.82 -52.20 11.19
CA GLU A 28 97.53 -52.70 10.02
C GLU A 28 97.70 -54.23 10.11
N LEU A 29 97.12 -54.96 9.16
CA LEU A 29 97.17 -56.42 9.10
C LEU A 29 98.56 -56.86 8.63
N ALA A 30 99.52 -56.94 9.56
CA ALA A 30 100.86 -57.45 9.28
C ALA A 30 100.93 -58.97 9.50
N ILE A 31 101.63 -59.68 8.61
CA ILE A 31 101.97 -61.10 8.78
C ILE A 31 103.48 -61.20 8.89
N ASP A 32 103.97 -61.59 10.06
CA ASP A 32 105.40 -61.80 10.27
C ASP A 32 105.89 -63.04 9.51
N ARG A 33 107.12 -62.99 9.00
CA ARG A 33 107.74 -64.18 8.38
C ARG A 33 108.09 -65.22 9.44
N VAL A 34 108.13 -66.49 9.05
CA VAL A 34 108.74 -67.54 9.89
C VAL A 34 110.25 -67.33 9.96
N LYS A 35 110.89 -67.74 11.06
CA LYS A 35 112.35 -67.69 11.15
C LYS A 35 112.94 -68.67 10.13
N THR A 36 113.96 -68.24 9.40
CA THR A 36 114.66 -69.07 8.40
C THR A 36 116.10 -69.36 8.80
N ASP A 37 116.61 -68.66 9.81
CA ASP A 37 118.02 -68.67 10.20
C ASP A 37 118.14 -69.24 11.62
N GLY A 38 119.10 -70.14 11.84
CA GLY A 38 119.34 -70.78 13.14
C GLY A 38 120.01 -69.85 14.16
N ASP A 39 119.74 -70.05 15.45
CA ASP A 39 120.34 -69.26 16.53
C ASP A 39 121.73 -69.79 16.94
N PHE A 40 122.62 -68.88 17.34
CA PHE A 40 124.09 -69.00 17.49
C PHE A 40 124.89 -68.73 16.19
N PHE A 41 125.15 -67.44 15.94
CA PHE A 41 126.04 -66.90 14.89
C PHE A 41 125.69 -67.20 13.43
N GLY A 42 124.42 -67.47 13.10
CA GLY A 42 123.92 -67.45 11.71
C GLY A 42 124.55 -68.49 10.77
N LEU A 43 125.10 -69.56 11.34
CA LEU A 43 125.70 -70.68 10.59
C LEU A 43 124.76 -71.88 10.62
N GLY A 44 123.73 -71.85 9.76
CA GLY A 44 122.85 -72.99 9.48
C GLY A 44 121.41 -72.60 9.13
N ASP A 45 120.83 -73.31 8.18
CA ASP A 45 119.41 -73.17 7.81
C ASP A 45 118.51 -73.65 8.96
N HIS A 46 117.58 -72.81 9.42
CA HIS A 46 116.54 -73.23 10.36
C HIS A 46 115.44 -73.96 9.60
N LYS A 47 115.18 -75.21 9.99
CA LYS A 47 114.01 -75.93 9.49
C LYS A 47 112.78 -75.43 10.23
N VAL A 48 111.93 -74.70 9.50
CA VAL A 48 110.62 -74.24 9.98
C VAL A 48 109.89 -75.41 10.64
N THR A 49 109.55 -75.24 11.91
CA THR A 49 108.86 -76.26 12.67
C THR A 49 107.36 -76.23 12.38
N GLY A 50 106.68 -77.36 12.60
CA GLY A 50 105.21 -77.41 12.53
C GLY A 50 104.54 -76.42 13.49
N TYR A 51 105.17 -76.11 14.62
CA TYR A 51 104.68 -75.12 15.58
C TYR A 51 104.77 -73.68 15.03
N GLU A 52 105.90 -73.30 14.43
CA GLU A 52 106.06 -71.97 13.82
C GLU A 52 105.11 -71.75 12.64
N LEU A 53 104.91 -72.78 11.81
CA LEU A 53 103.95 -72.74 10.72
C LEU A 53 102.52 -72.62 11.26
N ASN A 54 102.15 -73.40 12.28
CA ASN A 54 100.83 -73.33 12.90
C ASN A 54 100.55 -71.96 13.53
N ASN A 55 101.52 -71.34 14.21
CA ASN A 55 101.36 -70.00 14.77
C ASN A 55 101.15 -68.93 13.68
N ARG A 56 101.81 -69.07 12.51
CA ARG A 56 101.55 -68.17 11.37
C ARG A 56 100.19 -68.42 10.74
N LEU A 57 99.80 -69.69 10.62
CA LEU A 57 98.48 -70.06 10.13
C LEU A 57 97.37 -69.52 11.03
N GLU A 58 97.56 -69.52 12.35
CA GLU A 58 96.66 -68.92 13.33
C GLU A 58 96.55 -67.41 13.15
N SER A 59 97.66 -66.70 12.92
CA SER A 59 97.66 -65.26 12.61
C SER A 59 96.96 -64.95 11.27
N ILE A 60 97.21 -65.73 10.22
CA ILE A 60 96.53 -65.59 8.93
C ILE A 60 95.03 -65.87 9.08
N GLN A 61 94.67 -66.90 9.85
CA GLN A 61 93.28 -67.23 10.15
C GLN A 61 92.59 -66.10 10.92
N GLY A 62 93.28 -65.49 11.89
CA GLY A 62 92.82 -64.29 12.58
C GLY A 62 92.52 -63.14 11.61
N HIS A 63 93.45 -62.83 10.71
CA HIS A 63 93.25 -61.79 9.69
C HIS A 63 92.09 -62.10 8.74
N LEU A 64 91.91 -63.36 8.32
CA LEU A 64 90.78 -63.77 7.48
C LEU A 64 89.44 -63.64 8.22
N ILE A 65 89.41 -63.94 9.52
CA ILE A 65 88.22 -63.73 10.37
C ILE A 65 87.92 -62.23 10.48
N ASP A 66 88.93 -61.39 10.68
CA ASP A 66 88.77 -59.93 10.77
C ASP A 66 88.31 -59.31 9.44
N ILE A 67 88.83 -59.77 8.31
CA ILE A 67 88.38 -59.37 6.97
C ILE A 67 86.92 -59.77 6.76
N ASN A 68 86.55 -61.01 7.09
CA ASN A 68 85.16 -61.47 6.96
C ASN A 68 84.21 -60.68 7.87
N SER A 69 84.61 -60.42 9.11
CA SER A 69 83.85 -59.60 10.06
C SER A 69 83.65 -58.17 9.56
N THR A 70 84.72 -57.56 9.01
CA THR A 70 84.68 -56.22 8.43
C THR A 70 83.78 -56.19 7.20
N ASN A 71 83.93 -57.13 6.27
CA ASN A 71 83.08 -57.22 5.08
C ASN A 71 81.60 -57.39 5.44
N ASN A 72 81.27 -58.23 6.42
CA ASN A 72 79.89 -58.39 6.88
C ASN A 72 79.33 -57.10 7.51
N LYS A 73 80.15 -56.35 8.26
CA LYS A 73 79.77 -55.04 8.78
C LYS A 73 79.57 -54.02 7.65
N THR A 74 80.47 -53.96 6.69
CA THR A 74 80.35 -53.10 5.49
C THR A 74 79.04 -53.37 4.76
N ILE A 75 78.72 -54.63 4.48
CA ILE A 75 77.47 -55.03 3.81
C ILE A 75 76.25 -54.60 4.64
N LYS A 76 76.31 -54.73 5.96
CA LYS A 76 75.23 -54.32 6.86
C LYS A 76 75.02 -52.81 6.82
N GLU A 77 76.08 -52.01 6.90
CA GLU A 77 75.97 -50.55 6.84
C GLU A 77 75.43 -50.07 5.48
N PHE A 78 75.90 -50.66 4.36
CA PHE A 78 75.33 -50.34 3.04
C PHE A 78 73.85 -50.70 2.90
N ARG A 79 73.40 -51.78 3.56
CA ARG A 79 71.98 -52.14 3.59
C ARG A 79 71.15 -51.13 4.37
N GLU A 80 71.66 -50.62 5.49
CA GLU A 80 70.99 -49.58 6.26
C GLU A 80 70.89 -48.27 5.47
N ILE A 81 71.94 -47.88 4.72
CA ILE A 81 71.88 -46.74 3.79
C ILE A 81 70.79 -46.93 2.74
N TYR A 82 70.76 -48.09 2.09
CA TYR A 82 69.75 -48.38 1.06
C TYR A 82 68.33 -48.29 1.63
N ASN A 83 68.10 -48.89 2.81
CA ASN A 83 66.80 -48.84 3.47
C ASN A 83 66.39 -47.40 3.83
N ALA A 84 67.33 -46.59 4.31
CA ALA A 84 67.09 -45.18 4.62
C ALA A 84 66.75 -44.36 3.36
N LEU A 85 67.46 -44.57 2.25
CA LEU A 85 67.18 -43.92 0.97
C LEU A 85 65.82 -44.36 0.39
N ASN A 86 65.50 -45.65 0.44
CA ASN A 86 64.22 -46.19 -0.04
C ASN A 86 63.03 -45.69 0.80
N ALA A 87 63.19 -45.54 2.11
CA ALA A 87 62.17 -44.93 2.97
C ALA A 87 61.97 -43.44 2.64
N LEU A 88 63.07 -42.71 2.40
CA LEU A 88 63.01 -41.30 2.00
C LEU A 88 62.31 -41.10 0.65
N ASP A 89 62.67 -41.91 -0.34
CA ASP A 89 62.02 -41.92 -1.67
C ASP A 89 60.51 -42.17 -1.54
N LYS A 90 60.12 -43.21 -0.79
CA LYS A 90 58.71 -43.58 -0.64
C LYS A 90 57.90 -42.52 0.09
N ASP A 91 58.36 -41.99 1.23
CA ASP A 91 57.53 -41.12 2.06
C ASP A 91 57.54 -39.66 1.59
N TYR A 92 58.71 -39.12 1.20
CA TYR A 92 58.81 -37.73 0.75
C TYR A 92 58.23 -37.53 -0.64
N ILE A 93 58.53 -38.40 -1.62
CA ILE A 93 57.97 -38.24 -2.97
C ILE A 93 56.46 -38.41 -2.93
N THR A 94 55.95 -39.39 -2.16
CA THR A 94 54.50 -39.55 -1.98
C THR A 94 53.86 -38.30 -1.37
N SER A 95 54.49 -37.69 -0.36
CA SER A 95 53.97 -36.47 0.27
C SER A 95 54.02 -35.25 -0.66
N ILE A 96 55.08 -35.11 -1.46
CA ILE A 96 55.20 -34.06 -2.48
C ILE A 96 54.12 -34.24 -3.55
N VAL A 97 53.94 -35.45 -4.07
CA VAL A 97 52.90 -35.76 -5.07
C VAL A 97 51.50 -35.50 -4.52
N ALA A 98 51.23 -35.88 -3.27
CA ALA A 98 49.96 -35.59 -2.61
C ALA A 98 49.72 -34.08 -2.49
N SER A 99 50.75 -33.32 -2.12
CA SER A 99 50.69 -31.85 -2.01
C SER A 99 50.47 -31.19 -3.38
N VAL A 100 51.17 -31.63 -4.43
CA VAL A 100 51.00 -31.12 -5.80
C VAL A 100 49.58 -31.40 -6.30
N LYS A 101 49.03 -32.60 -6.05
CA LYS A 101 47.63 -32.92 -6.40
C LYS A 101 46.63 -32.05 -5.65
N ALA A 102 46.88 -31.74 -4.38
CA ALA A 102 46.03 -30.82 -3.61
C ALA A 102 46.09 -29.39 -4.16
N ILE A 103 47.28 -28.93 -4.57
CA ILE A 103 47.48 -27.63 -5.23
C ILE A 103 46.77 -27.59 -6.58
N GLU A 104 46.89 -28.63 -7.40
CA GLU A 104 46.19 -28.74 -8.69
C GLU A 104 44.67 -28.65 -8.51
N LYS A 105 44.12 -29.40 -7.55
CA LYS A 105 42.70 -29.31 -7.20
C LYS A 105 42.32 -27.88 -6.80
N THR A 106 43.09 -27.26 -5.93
CA THR A 106 42.86 -25.87 -5.49
C THR A 106 42.91 -24.89 -6.67
N SER A 107 43.86 -25.05 -7.59
CA SER A 107 43.98 -24.20 -8.78
C SER A 107 42.78 -24.35 -9.71
N ASN A 108 42.26 -25.56 -9.89
CA ASN A 108 41.06 -25.81 -10.69
C ASN A 108 39.81 -25.20 -10.03
N ASP A 109 39.68 -25.33 -8.70
CA ASP A 109 38.59 -24.72 -7.94
C ASP A 109 38.64 -23.18 -8.03
N VAL A 110 39.83 -22.56 -7.95
CA VAL A 110 40.03 -21.11 -8.15
C VAL A 110 39.60 -20.68 -9.54
N LYS A 111 39.96 -21.44 -10.58
CA LYS A 111 39.57 -21.13 -11.97
C LYS A 111 38.05 -21.17 -12.15
N ALA A 112 37.39 -22.18 -11.58
CA ALA A 112 35.93 -22.28 -11.61
C ALA A 112 35.27 -21.10 -10.86
N GLN A 113 35.79 -20.71 -9.70
CA GLN A 113 35.31 -19.53 -8.97
C GLN A 113 35.49 -18.23 -9.77
N GLN A 114 36.59 -18.10 -10.51
CA GLN A 114 36.85 -16.92 -11.33
C GLN A 114 35.87 -16.79 -12.50
N GLU A 115 35.46 -17.91 -13.11
CA GLU A 115 34.39 -17.92 -14.12
C GLU A 115 33.05 -17.50 -13.53
N VAL A 116 32.70 -17.98 -12.32
CA VAL A 116 31.51 -17.54 -11.59
C VAL A 116 31.59 -16.05 -11.32
N LEU A 117 32.71 -15.54 -10.79
CA LEU A 117 32.89 -14.10 -10.53
C LEU A 117 32.70 -13.25 -11.79
N LYS A 118 33.16 -13.72 -12.95
CA LYS A 118 32.93 -13.05 -14.23
C LYS A 118 31.43 -12.97 -14.58
N GLN A 119 30.69 -14.06 -14.40
CA GLN A 119 29.24 -14.06 -14.61
C GLN A 119 28.52 -13.11 -13.64
N HIS A 120 28.97 -13.05 -12.37
CA HIS A 120 28.44 -12.09 -11.40
C HIS A 120 28.73 -10.65 -11.84
N HIS A 121 29.93 -10.37 -12.33
CA HIS A 121 30.30 -9.05 -12.87
C HIS A 121 29.41 -8.65 -14.05
N ASP A 122 29.19 -9.55 -15.02
CA ASP A 122 28.31 -9.28 -16.17
C ASP A 122 26.87 -8.98 -15.74
N LYS A 123 26.36 -9.68 -14.72
CA LYS A 123 25.04 -9.40 -14.13
C LYS A 123 24.99 -8.02 -13.47
N ILE A 124 26.03 -7.63 -12.75
CA ILE A 124 26.13 -6.29 -12.12
C ILE A 124 26.14 -5.20 -13.19
N VAL A 125 26.92 -5.37 -14.26
CA VAL A 125 26.95 -4.40 -15.37
C VAL A 125 25.58 -4.26 -16.03
N ASN A 126 24.87 -5.37 -16.26
CA ASN A 126 23.50 -5.33 -16.81
C ASN A 126 22.53 -4.60 -15.85
N GLN A 127 22.62 -4.86 -14.55
CA GLN A 127 21.83 -4.15 -13.55
C GLN A 127 22.12 -2.64 -13.54
N GLN A 128 23.39 -2.24 -13.67
CA GLN A 128 23.77 -0.83 -13.75
C GLN A 128 23.14 -0.15 -14.98
N ASN A 129 23.21 -0.78 -16.15
CA ASN A 129 22.60 -0.23 -17.36
C ASN A 129 21.07 -0.04 -17.22
N LYS A 130 20.39 -0.95 -16.51
CA LYS A 130 18.95 -0.80 -16.21
C LYS A 130 18.68 0.36 -15.27
N LEU A 131 19.53 0.55 -14.26
CA LEU A 131 19.42 1.70 -13.34
C LEU A 131 19.62 3.03 -14.08
N ASP A 132 20.60 3.10 -14.98
CA ASP A 132 20.84 4.29 -15.80
C ASP A 132 19.63 4.61 -16.70
N PHE A 133 19.01 3.58 -17.29
CA PHE A 133 17.78 3.76 -18.07
C PHE A 133 16.61 4.29 -17.22
N HIS A 134 16.37 3.70 -16.04
CA HIS A 134 15.35 4.19 -15.12
C HIS A 134 15.61 5.63 -14.67
N GLN A 135 16.87 6.03 -14.48
CA GLN A 135 17.21 7.39 -14.12
C GLN A 135 16.78 8.39 -15.21
N VAL A 136 17.00 8.06 -16.48
CA VAL A 136 16.54 8.89 -17.61
C VAL A 136 15.01 9.02 -17.63
N GLU A 137 14.28 7.95 -17.33
CA GLU A 137 12.81 7.99 -17.24
C GLU A 137 12.33 8.84 -16.06
N ILE A 138 12.98 8.74 -14.90
CA ILE A 138 12.70 9.57 -13.72
C ILE A 138 12.89 11.05 -14.05
N ASP A 139 13.99 11.42 -14.70
CA ASP A 139 14.29 12.81 -15.07
C ASP A 139 13.21 13.38 -16.01
N LYS A 140 12.80 12.59 -17.01
CA LYS A 140 11.70 12.95 -17.92
C LYS A 140 10.38 13.16 -17.17
N ASN A 141 10.07 12.30 -16.20
CA ASN A 141 8.87 12.41 -15.38
C ASN A 141 8.91 13.66 -14.49
N VAL A 142 10.05 13.96 -13.89
CA VAL A 142 10.25 15.19 -13.09
C VAL A 142 10.02 16.44 -13.95
N ASP A 143 10.54 16.47 -15.17
CA ASP A 143 10.32 17.60 -16.07
C ASP A 143 8.85 17.74 -16.52
N ASN A 144 8.16 16.63 -16.72
CA ASN A 144 6.71 16.65 -16.97
C ASN A 144 5.94 17.20 -15.76
N MET A 145 6.29 16.79 -14.53
CA MET A 145 5.68 17.32 -13.32
C MET A 145 5.92 18.83 -13.18
N LYS A 146 7.13 19.33 -13.48
CA LYS A 146 7.41 20.77 -13.49
C LYS A 146 6.50 21.52 -14.47
N LYS A 147 6.26 20.98 -15.66
CA LYS A 147 5.33 21.57 -16.64
C LYS A 147 3.89 21.61 -16.10
N ILE A 148 3.41 20.51 -15.48
CA ILE A 148 2.07 20.45 -14.89
C ILE A 148 1.92 21.50 -13.78
N ILE A 149 2.89 21.60 -12.86
CA ILE A 149 2.89 22.60 -11.79
C ILE A 149 2.83 24.02 -12.35
N THR A 150 3.57 24.29 -13.43
CA THR A 150 3.56 25.60 -14.09
C THR A 150 2.17 25.93 -14.66
N THR A 151 1.53 24.97 -15.32
CA THR A 151 0.15 25.12 -15.83
C THR A 151 -0.86 25.32 -14.71
N LEU A 152 -0.76 24.53 -13.62
CA LEU A 152 -1.65 24.67 -12.45
C LEU A 152 -1.48 26.03 -11.78
N LYS A 153 -0.25 26.55 -11.69
CA LYS A 153 0.01 27.88 -11.16
C LYS A 153 -0.65 28.96 -12.02
N ALA A 154 -0.51 28.89 -13.35
CA ALA A 154 -1.17 29.81 -14.26
C ALA A 154 -2.71 29.73 -14.18
N PHE A 155 -3.26 28.52 -14.00
CA PHE A 155 -4.70 28.34 -13.80
C PHE A 155 -5.17 28.95 -12.47
N LYS A 156 -4.41 28.76 -11.39
CA LYS A 156 -4.66 29.40 -10.10
C LYS A 156 -4.65 30.92 -10.23
N GLU A 157 -3.64 31.50 -10.89
CA GLU A 157 -3.56 32.95 -11.11
C GLU A 157 -4.77 33.47 -11.90
N LYS A 158 -5.26 32.72 -12.90
CA LYS A 158 -6.52 33.05 -13.58
C LYS A 158 -7.73 33.00 -12.66
N LEU A 159 -7.84 31.97 -11.81
CA LEU A 159 -8.92 31.85 -10.83
C LEU A 159 -8.91 32.98 -9.82
N ASP A 160 -7.74 33.28 -9.25
CA ASP A 160 -7.53 34.37 -8.30
C ASP A 160 -7.79 35.74 -8.95
N GLY A 161 -7.63 35.85 -10.28
CA GLY A 161 -7.95 37.04 -11.07
C GLY A 161 -9.46 37.31 -11.26
N TYR A 162 -10.34 36.34 -11.02
CA TYR A 162 -11.79 36.56 -11.10
C TYR A 162 -12.29 37.28 -9.85
N ARG A 163 -12.33 38.61 -9.93
CA ARG A 163 -12.80 39.52 -8.87
C ARG A 163 -14.17 39.18 -8.28
N HIS A 164 -15.02 38.52 -9.06
CA HIS A 164 -16.42 38.24 -8.74
C HIS A 164 -16.69 36.76 -8.42
N LEU A 165 -15.65 35.93 -8.26
CA LEU A 165 -15.85 34.51 -7.93
C LEU A 165 -16.58 34.35 -6.58
N THR A 166 -16.30 35.23 -5.61
CA THR A 166 -16.98 35.29 -4.32
C THR A 166 -18.40 35.85 -4.40
N ASP A 167 -18.75 36.53 -5.49
CA ASP A 167 -20.09 37.07 -5.70
C ASP A 167 -21.07 35.98 -6.16
N ILE A 168 -20.60 34.80 -6.57
CA ILE A 168 -21.46 33.68 -6.98
C ILE A 168 -22.39 33.25 -5.84
N ASP A 169 -21.86 33.15 -4.62
CA ASP A 169 -22.67 32.79 -3.43
C ASP A 169 -23.70 33.89 -3.11
N LYS A 170 -23.30 35.16 -3.31
CA LYS A 170 -24.20 36.30 -3.12
C LYS A 170 -25.32 36.31 -4.17
N ILE A 171 -24.98 36.13 -5.45
CA ILE A 171 -25.95 36.02 -6.55
C ILE A 171 -26.90 34.84 -6.29
N TRP A 172 -26.39 33.70 -5.83
CA TRP A 172 -27.22 32.55 -5.48
C TRP A 172 -28.22 32.87 -4.36
N SER A 173 -27.75 33.52 -3.30
CA SER A 173 -28.59 33.96 -2.18
C SER A 173 -29.66 34.97 -2.62
N ASP A 174 -29.28 35.95 -3.45
CA ASP A 174 -30.18 36.96 -3.99
C ASP A 174 -31.24 36.31 -4.89
N CYS A 175 -30.84 35.40 -5.80
CA CYS A 175 -31.75 34.62 -6.63
C CYS A 175 -32.74 33.78 -5.80
N ASN A 176 -32.27 33.15 -4.72
CA ASN A 176 -33.12 32.38 -3.82
C ASN A 176 -34.13 33.28 -3.08
N THR A 177 -33.72 34.50 -2.71
CA THR A 177 -34.59 35.50 -2.09
C THR A 177 -35.64 36.00 -3.08
N ILE A 178 -35.24 36.33 -4.30
CA ILE A 178 -36.15 36.71 -5.39
C ILE A 178 -37.17 35.61 -5.65
N ARG A 179 -36.74 34.34 -5.70
CA ARG A 179 -37.64 33.19 -5.87
C ARG A 179 -38.69 33.10 -4.76
N LYS A 180 -38.30 33.30 -3.49
CA LYS A 180 -39.26 33.34 -2.37
C LYS A 180 -40.26 34.49 -2.52
N ASN A 181 -39.79 35.67 -2.91
CA ASN A 181 -40.67 36.82 -3.14
C ASN A 181 -41.65 36.58 -4.30
N ILE A 182 -41.19 35.94 -5.39
CA ILE A 182 -42.06 35.54 -6.50
C ILE A 182 -43.13 34.55 -6.04
N GLN A 183 -42.79 33.60 -5.17
CA GLN A 183 -43.78 32.67 -4.60
C GLN A 183 -44.86 33.43 -3.82
N VAL A 184 -44.46 34.35 -2.93
CA VAL A 184 -45.39 35.18 -2.16
C VAL A 184 -46.30 36.01 -3.07
N ILE A 185 -45.74 36.60 -4.13
CA ILE A 185 -46.50 37.35 -5.14
C ILE A 185 -47.48 36.43 -5.86
N SER A 186 -47.06 35.24 -6.29
CA SER A 186 -47.91 34.24 -6.95
C SER A 186 -49.09 33.82 -6.08
N ASP A 187 -48.83 33.54 -4.80
CA ASP A 187 -49.86 33.19 -3.83
C ASP A 187 -50.86 34.36 -3.65
N SER A 188 -50.33 35.59 -3.59
CA SER A 188 -51.16 36.81 -3.49
C SER A 188 -52.02 37.04 -4.74
N ILE A 189 -51.46 36.83 -5.94
CA ILE A 189 -52.20 36.91 -7.22
C ILE A 189 -53.30 35.84 -7.25
N THR A 190 -52.99 34.62 -6.79
CA THR A 190 -53.96 33.52 -6.72
C THR A 190 -55.10 33.86 -5.76
N ALA A 191 -54.78 34.39 -4.58
CA ALA A 191 -55.79 34.83 -3.61
C ALA A 191 -56.66 35.98 -4.17
N LEU A 192 -56.05 36.96 -4.83
CA LEU A 192 -56.76 38.07 -5.47
C LEU A 192 -57.67 37.58 -6.61
N SER A 193 -57.21 36.62 -7.42
CA SER A 193 -57.99 36.02 -8.50
C SER A 193 -59.22 35.27 -7.95
N THR A 194 -59.03 34.46 -6.91
CA THR A 194 -60.14 33.77 -6.22
C THR A 194 -61.14 34.76 -5.65
N ARG A 195 -60.66 35.82 -4.98
CA ARG A 195 -61.52 36.87 -4.44
C ARG A 195 -62.31 37.59 -5.55
N THR A 196 -61.64 37.98 -6.62
CA THR A 196 -62.26 38.65 -7.77
C THR A 196 -63.34 37.77 -8.40
N THR A 197 -63.07 36.47 -8.54
CA THR A 197 -64.04 35.49 -9.06
C THR A 197 -65.28 35.42 -8.17
N ASN A 198 -65.09 35.37 -6.84
CA ASN A 198 -66.20 35.36 -5.87
C ASN A 198 -67.00 36.67 -5.87
N ASP A 199 -66.32 37.81 -5.97
CA ASP A 199 -66.96 39.13 -6.05
C ASP A 199 -67.79 39.26 -7.33
N ILE A 200 -67.27 38.79 -8.48
CA ILE A 200 -68.01 38.71 -9.75
C ILE A 200 -69.21 37.78 -9.63
N ALA A 201 -69.06 36.58 -9.04
CA ALA A 201 -70.16 35.64 -8.84
C ALA A 201 -71.26 36.25 -7.96
N THR A 202 -70.87 36.98 -6.92
CA THR A 202 -71.80 37.69 -6.02
C THR A 202 -72.49 38.86 -6.73
N ALA A 203 -71.77 39.63 -7.54
CA ALA A 203 -72.36 40.71 -8.33
C ALA A 203 -73.35 40.16 -9.38
N ASN A 204 -73.00 39.06 -10.04
CA ASN A 204 -73.86 38.39 -11.02
C ASN A 204 -75.15 37.85 -10.39
N SER A 205 -75.06 37.23 -9.20
CA SER A 205 -76.27 36.75 -8.50
C SER A 205 -77.17 37.91 -8.08
N LYS A 206 -76.60 39.02 -7.57
CA LYS A 206 -77.35 40.25 -7.26
C LYS A 206 -78.00 40.84 -8.50
N ASN A 207 -77.28 40.95 -9.62
CA ASN A 207 -77.82 41.46 -10.88
C ASN A 207 -78.95 40.57 -11.41
N LYS A 208 -78.83 39.25 -11.30
CA LYS A 208 -79.90 38.31 -11.67
C LYS A 208 -81.16 38.55 -10.82
N ASN A 209 -81.01 38.69 -9.51
CA ASN A 209 -82.12 38.97 -8.60
C ASN A 209 -82.78 40.34 -8.91
N LEU A 210 -81.98 41.37 -9.18
CA LEU A 210 -82.49 42.68 -9.59
C LEU A 210 -83.24 42.62 -10.92
N LEU A 211 -82.72 41.88 -11.91
CA LEU A 211 -83.40 41.68 -13.19
C LEU A 211 -84.76 41.00 -13.00
N GLU A 212 -84.82 39.97 -12.14
CA GLU A 212 -86.06 39.27 -11.82
C GLU A 212 -87.06 40.20 -11.11
N GLN A 213 -86.59 41.00 -10.15
CA GLN A 213 -87.42 42.01 -9.49
C GLN A 213 -87.97 43.03 -10.49
N VAL A 214 -87.11 43.62 -11.33
CA VAL A 214 -87.52 44.60 -12.35
C VAL A 214 -88.52 43.98 -13.33
N ASN A 215 -88.31 42.74 -13.76
CA ASN A 215 -89.26 42.04 -14.63
C ASN A 215 -90.63 41.85 -13.96
N ASN A 216 -90.65 41.48 -12.68
CA ASN A 216 -91.88 41.34 -11.91
C ASN A 216 -92.60 42.68 -11.71
N GLU A 217 -91.86 43.76 -11.45
CA GLU A 217 -92.40 45.12 -11.36
C GLU A 217 -92.97 45.59 -12.71
N ILE A 218 -92.25 45.37 -13.83
CA ILE A 218 -92.75 45.64 -15.18
C ILE A 218 -94.01 44.83 -15.49
N PHE A 219 -94.06 43.55 -15.10
CA PHE A 219 -95.24 42.72 -15.29
C PHE A 219 -96.44 43.27 -14.53
N THR A 220 -96.24 43.67 -13.27
CA THR A 220 -97.26 44.31 -12.43
C THR A 220 -97.75 45.61 -13.06
N LEU A 221 -96.84 46.50 -13.46
CA LEU A 221 -97.16 47.75 -14.13
C LEU A 221 -97.90 47.54 -15.45
N ARG A 222 -97.53 46.53 -16.24
CA ARG A 222 -98.24 46.18 -17.49
C ARG A 222 -99.66 45.71 -17.21
N LYS A 223 -99.87 44.91 -16.15
CA LYS A 223 -101.20 44.47 -15.73
C LYS A 223 -102.06 45.66 -15.30
N GLU A 224 -101.51 46.56 -14.49
CA GLU A 224 -102.19 47.79 -14.07
C GLU A 224 -102.50 48.71 -15.27
N ALA A 225 -101.54 48.93 -16.16
CA ALA A 225 -101.75 49.71 -17.38
C ALA A 225 -102.85 49.11 -18.25
N LYS A 226 -102.92 47.78 -18.37
CA LYS A 226 -104.01 47.09 -19.07
C LYS A 226 -105.36 47.35 -18.39
N THR A 227 -105.45 47.28 -17.07
CA THR A 227 -106.71 47.59 -16.36
C THR A 227 -107.16 49.04 -16.57
N TYR A 228 -106.23 50.01 -16.59
CA TYR A 228 -106.56 51.38 -16.94
C TYR A 228 -107.00 51.53 -18.40
N MET A 229 -106.33 50.83 -19.33
CA MET A 229 -106.70 50.82 -20.74
C MET A 229 -108.12 50.27 -20.95
N ASP A 230 -108.45 49.14 -20.31
CA ASP A 230 -109.78 48.53 -20.35
C ASP A 230 -110.83 49.48 -19.76
N PHE A 231 -110.50 50.17 -18.65
CA PHE A 231 -111.36 51.20 -18.05
C PHE A 231 -111.60 52.38 -19.00
N PHE A 232 -110.57 52.96 -19.62
CA PHE A 232 -110.74 54.06 -20.57
C PHE A 232 -111.49 53.63 -21.84
N SER A 233 -111.34 52.38 -22.28
CA SER A 233 -112.11 51.83 -23.40
C SER A 233 -113.60 51.76 -23.08
N ASP A 234 -113.98 51.23 -21.92
CA ASP A 234 -115.37 51.21 -21.43
C ASP A 234 -115.92 52.64 -21.27
N LEU A 235 -115.11 53.57 -20.77
CA LEU A 235 -115.48 54.98 -20.64
C LEU A 235 -115.74 55.64 -21.99
N SER A 236 -114.91 55.35 -22.99
CA SER A 236 -115.08 55.85 -24.36
C SER A 236 -116.36 55.28 -24.99
N GLU A 237 -116.63 53.99 -24.84
CA GLU A 237 -117.84 53.35 -25.36
C GLU A 237 -119.11 53.93 -24.71
N LYS A 238 -119.08 54.17 -23.40
CA LYS A 238 -120.17 54.87 -22.69
C LYS A 238 -120.34 56.32 -23.13
N LEU A 239 -119.24 57.01 -23.43
CA LEU A 239 -119.28 58.38 -23.93
C LEU A 239 -119.91 58.42 -25.33
N ASP A 240 -119.50 57.52 -26.23
CA ASP A 240 -120.11 57.38 -27.57
C ASP A 240 -121.59 57.00 -27.47
N GLY A 241 -121.95 56.06 -26.59
CA GLY A 241 -123.36 55.72 -26.34
C GLY A 241 -124.18 56.90 -25.79
N THR A 242 -123.56 57.76 -24.98
CA THR A 242 -124.21 58.98 -24.45
C THR A 242 -124.33 60.05 -25.54
N ALA A 243 -123.31 60.22 -26.37
CA ALA A 243 -123.34 61.13 -27.52
C ALA A 243 -124.43 60.71 -28.53
N ASN A 244 -124.51 59.42 -28.88
CA ASN A 244 -125.53 58.88 -29.75
C ASN A 244 -126.95 59.05 -29.16
N ARG A 245 -127.13 58.83 -27.85
CA ARG A 245 -128.41 59.10 -27.17
C ARG A 245 -128.77 60.59 -27.15
N LEU A 246 -127.79 61.48 -27.03
CA LEU A 246 -128.01 62.92 -27.14
C LEU A 246 -128.47 63.31 -28.55
N ASP A 247 -127.85 62.76 -29.59
CA ASP A 247 -128.26 62.96 -30.98
C ASP A 247 -129.68 62.42 -31.25
N GLU A 248 -130.07 61.29 -30.64
CA GLU A 248 -131.44 60.75 -30.70
C GLU A 248 -132.45 61.56 -29.86
N GLN A 249 -132.02 62.19 -28.76
CA GLN A 249 -132.91 62.95 -27.87
C GLN A 249 -133.15 64.40 -28.31
N ILE A 250 -132.29 64.98 -29.14
CA ILE A 250 -132.49 66.32 -29.73
C ILE A 250 -133.87 66.45 -30.42
N PRO A 251 -134.28 65.54 -31.33
CA PRO A 251 -135.61 65.62 -31.97
C PRO A 251 -136.76 65.26 -31.01
N ILE A 252 -136.50 64.43 -29.99
CA ILE A 252 -137.51 64.09 -28.96
C ILE A 252 -137.78 65.27 -28.01
N ILE A 253 -136.76 66.08 -27.69
CA ILE A 253 -136.92 67.29 -26.86
C ILE A 253 -137.68 68.39 -27.64
N GLU A 254 -137.44 68.50 -28.95
CA GLU A 254 -138.23 69.37 -29.83
C GLU A 254 -139.72 68.95 -29.83
N TYR A 255 -140.01 67.65 -29.99
CA TYR A 255 -141.37 67.08 -29.92
C TYR A 255 -141.99 67.14 -28.51
N ASN A 256 -141.22 66.93 -27.45
CA ASN A 256 -141.73 66.93 -26.06
C ASN A 256 -141.99 68.32 -25.52
N SER A 257 -141.36 69.37 -26.07
CA SER A 257 -141.80 70.75 -25.81
C SER A 257 -143.23 70.98 -26.35
N GLU A 258 -143.59 70.32 -27.45
CA GLU A 258 -144.92 70.32 -28.07
C GLU A 258 -145.91 69.40 -27.32
N PHE A 259 -145.45 68.24 -26.84
CA PHE A 259 -146.27 67.23 -26.16
C PHE A 259 -146.50 67.51 -24.65
N ALA A 260 -145.57 68.17 -23.94
CA ALA A 260 -145.80 68.63 -22.57
C ALA A 260 -146.94 69.67 -22.48
N SER A 261 -147.23 70.37 -23.58
CA SER A 261 -148.42 71.21 -23.70
C SER A 261 -149.73 70.40 -23.79
N GLN A 262 -149.67 69.09 -24.06
CA GLN A 262 -150.81 68.19 -24.28
C GLN A 262 -151.02 67.17 -23.13
N MET A 263 -149.95 66.70 -22.48
CA MET A 263 -149.98 65.73 -21.37
C MET A 263 -150.32 66.34 -20.00
N ASN A 264 -151.28 67.26 -19.96
CA ASN A 264 -151.90 67.73 -18.70
C ASN A 264 -153.27 67.06 -18.47
N SER A 265 -153.56 65.94 -19.17
CA SER A 265 -154.88 65.32 -19.16
C SER A 265 -154.86 63.79 -19.35
N ILE A 266 -154.78 63.05 -18.23
CA ILE A 266 -155.54 61.81 -17.95
C ILE A 266 -154.70 60.54 -17.61
N THR A 267 -155.31 59.76 -16.73
CA THR A 267 -154.88 58.74 -15.76
C THR A 267 -155.41 57.33 -16.07
N HIS A 268 -154.76 56.30 -15.48
CA HIS A 268 -155.09 54.85 -15.35
C HIS A 268 -154.31 53.91 -16.31
N LEU A 269 -153.26 53.16 -15.92
CA LEU A 269 -152.94 52.25 -14.77
C LEU A 269 -153.31 50.77 -15.00
N ASN A 270 -152.28 49.92 -14.82
CA ASN A 270 -152.27 48.74 -13.95
C ASN A 270 -152.82 47.37 -14.39
N GLU A 271 -152.86 47.03 -15.69
CA GLU A 271 -153.14 45.64 -16.11
C GLU A 271 -151.90 44.86 -16.62
N VAL A 272 -150.72 45.49 -16.65
CA VAL A 272 -149.50 44.95 -17.30
C VAL A 272 -148.65 44.06 -16.36
N ASP A 273 -148.81 44.20 -15.04
CA ASP A 273 -147.86 43.63 -14.07
C ASP A 273 -147.90 42.10 -13.97
N PHE A 274 -149.02 41.45 -14.31
CA PHE A 274 -149.16 40.00 -14.16
C PHE A 274 -148.47 39.20 -15.28
N ILE A 275 -148.27 39.79 -16.46
CA ILE A 275 -147.55 39.15 -17.59
C ILE A 275 -146.02 39.28 -17.40
N TRP A 276 -145.57 40.26 -16.62
CA TRP A 276 -144.16 40.57 -16.42
C TRP A 276 -143.43 39.53 -15.53
N GLU A 277 -144.13 38.89 -14.59
CA GLU A 277 -143.50 37.98 -13.62
C GLU A 277 -143.07 36.62 -14.22
N ASP A 278 -143.87 36.08 -15.13
CA ASP A 278 -143.53 34.81 -15.81
C ASP A 278 -142.44 34.99 -16.89
N VAL A 279 -142.40 36.15 -17.55
CA VAL A 279 -141.33 36.51 -18.50
C VAL A 279 -139.98 36.72 -17.79
N THR A 280 -140.02 37.19 -16.53
CA THR A 280 -138.81 37.44 -15.74
C THR A 280 -138.08 36.14 -15.35
N LYS A 281 -138.80 35.07 -14.98
CA LYS A 281 -138.20 33.77 -14.61
C LYS A 281 -137.52 33.05 -15.77
N SER A 282 -138.05 33.16 -17.00
CA SER A 282 -137.39 32.61 -18.19
C SER A 282 -136.11 33.37 -18.57
N LYS A 283 -136.07 34.70 -18.35
CA LYS A 283 -134.88 35.52 -18.64
C LYS A 283 -133.68 35.19 -17.74
N GLU A 284 -133.92 34.90 -16.46
CA GLU A 284 -132.84 34.55 -15.50
C GLU A 284 -132.15 33.22 -15.84
N SER A 285 -132.91 32.21 -16.30
CA SER A 285 -132.36 30.91 -16.68
C SER A 285 -131.51 30.99 -17.96
N ILE A 286 -131.90 31.84 -18.91
CA ILE A 286 -131.13 32.11 -20.14
C ILE A 286 -129.84 32.88 -19.83
N SER A 287 -129.89 33.87 -18.94
CA SER A 287 -128.71 34.66 -18.54
C SER A 287 -127.65 33.80 -17.85
N LYS A 288 -128.05 32.77 -17.10
CA LYS A 288 -127.11 31.84 -16.43
C LYS A 288 -126.35 30.96 -17.42
N ILE A 289 -127.05 30.44 -18.45
CA ILE A 289 -126.43 29.62 -19.52
C ILE A 289 -125.46 30.47 -20.36
N GLU A 290 -125.77 31.74 -20.63
CA GLU A 290 -124.90 32.65 -21.39
C GLU A 290 -123.58 32.95 -20.65
N THR A 291 -123.64 33.11 -19.33
CA THR A 291 -122.47 33.36 -18.48
C THR A 291 -121.54 32.14 -18.43
N GLU A 292 -122.11 30.93 -18.37
CA GLU A 292 -121.34 29.67 -18.42
C GLU A 292 -120.66 29.47 -19.79
N LEU A 293 -121.30 29.85 -20.89
CA LEU A 293 -120.74 29.81 -22.24
C LEU A 293 -119.60 30.82 -22.46
N GLN A 294 -119.69 32.04 -21.91
CA GLN A 294 -118.61 33.03 -21.97
C GLN A 294 -117.36 32.59 -21.18
N THR A 295 -117.57 31.89 -20.06
CA THR A 295 -116.47 31.34 -19.26
C THR A 295 -115.68 30.27 -20.03
N VAL A 296 -116.38 29.46 -20.86
CA VAL A 296 -115.74 28.47 -21.73
C VAL A 296 -114.94 29.13 -22.86
N ASP A 297 -115.41 30.23 -23.46
CA ASP A 297 -114.65 30.96 -24.51
C ASP A 297 -113.33 31.56 -23.98
N VAL A 298 -113.35 32.11 -22.75
CA VAL A 298 -112.14 32.64 -22.10
C VAL A 298 -111.09 31.55 -21.86
N ASN A 299 -111.52 30.37 -21.41
CA ASN A 299 -110.61 29.25 -21.16
C ASN A 299 -109.97 28.71 -22.46
N ILE A 300 -110.74 28.66 -23.56
CA ILE A 300 -110.22 28.23 -24.87
C ILE A 300 -109.15 29.21 -25.38
N ARG A 301 -109.35 30.53 -25.22
CA ARG A 301 -108.34 31.54 -25.60
C ARG A 301 -107.07 31.47 -24.74
N GLN A 302 -107.19 31.13 -23.46
CA GLN A 302 -106.01 30.93 -22.59
C GLN A 302 -105.17 29.72 -23.03
N ILE A 303 -105.81 28.62 -23.41
CA ILE A 303 -105.12 27.43 -23.94
C ILE A 303 -104.38 27.76 -25.24
N GLN A 304 -104.99 28.55 -26.13
CA GLN A 304 -104.32 29.03 -27.35
C GLN A 304 -103.10 29.91 -27.07
N ASN A 305 -103.14 30.75 -26.02
CA ASN A 305 -101.99 31.56 -25.65
C ASN A 305 -100.85 30.73 -25.05
N HIS A 306 -101.16 29.68 -24.27
CA HIS A 306 -100.14 28.76 -23.76
C HIS A 306 -99.45 27.97 -24.87
N LEU A 307 -100.16 27.57 -25.93
CA LEU A 307 -99.56 26.89 -27.08
C LEU A 307 -98.55 27.80 -27.81
N ASN A 308 -98.88 29.08 -28.01
CA ASN A 308 -97.95 30.03 -28.64
C ASN A 308 -96.69 30.28 -27.79
N GLN A 309 -96.80 30.27 -26.46
CA GLN A 309 -95.65 30.39 -25.56
C GLN A 309 -94.72 29.17 -25.62
N VAL A 310 -95.28 27.98 -25.85
CA VAL A 310 -94.49 26.75 -26.06
C VAL A 310 -93.71 26.82 -27.38
N ASP A 311 -94.31 27.35 -28.45
CA ASP A 311 -93.62 27.54 -29.73
C ASP A 311 -92.48 28.57 -29.64
N GLU A 312 -92.67 29.67 -28.90
CA GLU A 312 -91.59 30.63 -28.62
C GLU A 312 -90.46 30.03 -27.78
N PHE A 313 -90.77 29.19 -26.79
CA PHE A 313 -89.77 28.50 -25.98
C PHE A 313 -88.90 27.54 -26.82
N ILE A 314 -89.51 26.83 -27.77
CA ILE A 314 -88.79 25.96 -28.72
C ILE A 314 -87.88 26.79 -29.64
N ALA A 315 -88.31 27.99 -30.06
CA ALA A 315 -87.47 28.89 -30.85
C ALA A 315 -86.24 29.39 -30.06
N VAL A 316 -86.40 29.70 -28.76
CA VAL A 316 -85.29 30.07 -27.87
C VAL A 316 -84.30 28.93 -27.68
N LEU A 317 -84.78 27.70 -27.51
CA LEU A 317 -83.92 26.50 -27.39
C LEU A 317 -83.09 26.25 -28.66
N ASN A 318 -83.67 26.46 -29.84
CA ASN A 318 -82.97 26.32 -31.12
C ASN A 318 -81.97 27.45 -31.41
N GLY A 319 -82.02 28.57 -30.67
CA GLY A 319 -81.09 29.70 -30.80
C GLY A 319 -79.77 29.54 -30.04
N TYR A 320 -79.66 28.59 -29.11
CA TYR A 320 -78.42 28.35 -28.37
C TYR A 320 -77.42 27.52 -29.20
N THR A 321 -76.51 28.22 -29.89
CA THR A 321 -75.48 27.65 -30.78
C THR A 321 -74.52 26.67 -30.10
N HIS A 322 -74.38 26.76 -28.77
CA HIS A 322 -73.43 25.97 -27.98
C HIS A 322 -74.01 24.70 -27.36
N LEU A 323 -75.30 24.39 -27.56
CA LEU A 323 -75.87 23.13 -27.04
C LEU A 323 -75.19 21.88 -27.63
N LYS A 324 -74.68 21.98 -28.86
CA LYS A 324 -73.87 20.95 -29.53
C LYS A 324 -72.43 20.86 -29.01
N ASP A 325 -71.94 21.89 -28.32
CA ASP A 325 -70.58 21.89 -27.77
C ASP A 325 -70.48 21.03 -26.50
N ILE A 326 -71.62 20.70 -25.86
CA ILE A 326 -71.68 19.80 -24.71
C ILE A 326 -71.20 18.40 -25.09
N ASP A 327 -71.64 17.89 -26.25
CA ASP A 327 -71.19 16.58 -26.76
C ASP A 327 -69.69 16.60 -27.09
N SER A 328 -69.18 17.71 -27.63
CA SER A 328 -67.75 17.88 -27.91
C SER A 328 -66.91 17.99 -26.63
N MET A 329 -67.38 18.71 -25.62
CA MET A 329 -66.73 18.79 -24.30
C MET A 329 -66.71 17.42 -23.62
N TRP A 330 -67.75 16.61 -23.78
CA TRP A 330 -67.83 15.26 -23.23
C TRP A 330 -66.79 14.31 -23.86
N GLU A 331 -66.59 14.36 -25.18
CA GLU A 331 -65.55 13.59 -25.86
C GLU A 331 -64.13 14.03 -25.49
N ASN A 332 -63.90 15.34 -25.33
CA ASN A 332 -62.63 15.86 -24.84
C ASN A 332 -62.34 15.39 -23.40
N LEU A 333 -63.36 15.39 -22.52
CA LEU A 333 -63.26 14.84 -21.16
C LEU A 333 -62.95 13.34 -21.14
N SER A 334 -63.54 12.58 -22.06
CA SER A 334 -63.26 11.14 -22.26
C SER A 334 -61.80 10.90 -22.68
N THR A 335 -61.28 11.76 -23.56
CA THR A 335 -59.90 11.70 -24.05
C THR A 335 -58.90 12.05 -22.94
N VAL A 336 -59.12 13.15 -22.22
CA VAL A 336 -58.30 13.56 -21.06
C VAL A 336 -58.27 12.46 -20.01
N LYS A 337 -59.40 11.78 -19.75
CA LYS A 337 -59.45 10.65 -18.81
C LYS A 337 -58.54 9.49 -19.22
N LYS A 338 -58.46 9.17 -20.52
CA LYS A 338 -57.53 8.13 -21.04
C LYS A 338 -56.07 8.56 -20.91
N GLU A 339 -55.75 9.80 -21.22
CA GLU A 339 -54.37 10.31 -21.10
C GLU A 339 -53.90 10.35 -19.65
N VAL A 340 -54.76 10.77 -18.71
CA VAL A 340 -54.46 10.74 -17.26
C VAL A 340 -54.22 9.30 -16.78
N ALA A 341 -54.99 8.33 -17.26
CA ALA A 341 -54.74 6.91 -16.95
C ALA A 341 -53.39 6.42 -17.51
N GLY A 342 -53.00 6.87 -18.70
CA GLY A 342 -51.67 6.61 -19.26
C GLY A 342 -50.54 7.19 -18.42
N LEU A 343 -50.71 8.42 -17.91
CA LEU A 343 -49.74 9.06 -17.01
C LEU A 343 -49.56 8.29 -15.70
N PHE A 344 -50.62 7.71 -15.13
CA PHE A 344 -50.50 6.86 -13.93
C PHE A 344 -49.61 5.63 -14.15
N ASN A 345 -49.71 4.98 -15.32
CA ASN A 345 -48.84 3.84 -15.64
C ASN A 345 -47.36 4.28 -15.78
N VAL A 346 -47.11 5.43 -16.43
CA VAL A 346 -45.75 5.99 -16.56
C VAL A 346 -45.17 6.35 -15.19
N ILE A 347 -46.01 6.89 -14.28
CA ILE A 347 -45.62 7.18 -12.90
C ILE A 347 -45.25 5.90 -12.16
N ASP A 348 -46.04 4.83 -12.29
CA ASP A 348 -45.77 3.53 -11.65
C ASP A 348 -44.44 2.92 -12.12
N ASP A 349 -44.18 2.94 -13.43
CA ASP A 349 -42.94 2.44 -14.01
C ASP A 349 -41.73 3.30 -13.60
N SER A 350 -41.89 4.62 -13.56
CA SER A 350 -40.85 5.52 -13.04
C SER A 350 -40.52 5.24 -11.58
N ASN A 351 -41.53 4.89 -10.78
CA ASN A 351 -41.36 4.56 -9.37
C ASN A 351 -40.59 3.24 -9.16
N LYS A 352 -40.84 2.22 -10.00
CA LYS A 352 -40.05 0.98 -10.02
C LYS A 352 -38.58 1.25 -10.35
N VAL A 353 -38.30 2.12 -11.33
CA VAL A 353 -36.94 2.51 -11.69
C VAL A 353 -36.24 3.24 -10.53
N LEU A 354 -36.95 4.15 -9.84
CA LEU A 354 -36.42 4.84 -8.67
C LEU A 354 -36.08 3.87 -7.53
N GLN A 355 -36.90 2.85 -7.27
CA GLN A 355 -36.56 1.81 -6.30
C GLN A 355 -35.29 1.04 -6.66
N VAL A 356 -35.09 0.71 -7.94
CA VAL A 356 -33.85 0.04 -8.39
C VAL A 356 -32.64 0.94 -8.18
N HIS A 357 -32.75 2.24 -8.48
CA HIS A 357 -31.68 3.20 -8.23
C HIS A 357 -31.39 3.38 -6.74
N GLN A 358 -32.41 3.38 -5.88
CA GLN A 358 -32.27 3.43 -4.42
C GLN A 358 -31.44 2.24 -3.90
N ASN A 359 -31.78 1.02 -4.33
CA ASN A 359 -31.08 -0.19 -3.91
C ASN A 359 -29.61 -0.20 -4.41
N ASN A 360 -29.36 0.32 -5.60
CA ASN A 360 -28.00 0.44 -6.13
C ASN A 360 -27.17 1.46 -5.34
N LEU A 361 -27.78 2.57 -4.90
CA LEU A 361 -27.13 3.58 -4.05
C LEU A 361 -26.76 3.00 -2.68
N GLU A 362 -27.64 2.21 -2.05
CA GLU A 362 -27.31 1.52 -0.79
C GLU A 362 -26.12 0.57 -0.95
N ARG A 363 -26.09 -0.23 -2.02
CA ARG A 363 -24.95 -1.11 -2.34
C ARG A 363 -23.64 -0.34 -2.53
N LEU A 364 -23.70 0.81 -3.21
CA LEU A 364 -22.55 1.71 -3.38
C LEU A 364 -22.07 2.27 -2.03
N CYS A 365 -23.01 2.62 -1.14
CA CYS A 365 -22.70 3.11 0.21
C CYS A 365 -21.92 2.06 1.01
N TYR A 366 -22.42 0.81 1.07
CA TYR A 366 -21.73 -0.29 1.73
C TYR A 366 -20.33 -0.55 1.16
N SER A 367 -20.19 -0.52 -0.17
CA SER A 367 -18.88 -0.68 -0.82
C SER A 367 -17.93 0.47 -0.49
N SER A 368 -18.43 1.70 -0.40
CA SER A 368 -17.64 2.88 -0.05
C SER A 368 -17.15 2.82 1.40
N GLU A 369 -17.98 2.38 2.34
CA GLU A 369 -17.58 2.18 3.74
C GLU A 369 -16.48 1.11 3.86
N SER A 370 -16.63 -0.02 3.16
CA SER A 370 -15.61 -1.07 3.12
C SER A 370 -14.27 -0.57 2.55
N GLN A 371 -14.31 0.26 1.50
CA GLN A 371 -13.10 0.85 0.93
C GLN A 371 -12.46 1.87 1.88
N GLN A 372 -13.26 2.62 2.64
CA GLN A 372 -12.76 3.56 3.64
C GLN A 372 -12.02 2.83 4.77
N ASP A 373 -12.52 1.68 5.22
CA ASP A 373 -11.85 0.83 6.22
C ASP A 373 -10.51 0.27 5.72
N GLU A 374 -10.43 -0.13 4.44
CA GLU A 374 -9.16 -0.55 3.83
C GLU A 374 -8.17 0.62 3.73
N LEU A 375 -8.63 1.81 3.34
CA LEU A 375 -7.79 3.02 3.30
C LEU A 375 -7.23 3.36 4.68
N ASN A 376 -8.05 3.25 5.73
CA ASN A 376 -7.62 3.49 7.11
C ASN A 376 -6.51 2.50 7.53
N LYS A 377 -6.63 1.21 7.18
CA LYS A 377 -5.58 0.21 7.42
C LYS A 377 -4.29 0.50 6.66
N ILE A 378 -4.38 0.90 5.39
CA ILE A 378 -3.21 1.27 4.58
C ILE A 378 -2.51 2.49 5.18
N SER A 379 -3.27 3.49 5.63
CA SER A 379 -2.72 4.68 6.30
C SER A 379 -1.96 4.30 7.57
N GLN A 380 -2.51 3.41 8.39
CA GLN A 380 -1.84 2.95 9.60
C GLN A 380 -0.53 2.20 9.28
N ASN A 381 -0.54 1.29 8.31
CA ASN A 381 0.66 0.58 7.87
C ASN A 381 1.72 1.53 7.31
N GLN A 382 1.31 2.61 6.63
CA GLN A 382 2.22 3.64 6.13
C GLN A 382 2.89 4.41 7.26
N ASP A 383 2.16 4.74 8.33
CA ASP A 383 2.74 5.37 9.52
C ASP A 383 3.74 4.45 10.24
N GLU A 384 3.44 3.15 10.33
CA GLU A 384 4.36 2.15 10.88
C GLU A 384 5.64 2.01 10.04
N ALA A 385 5.50 1.94 8.72
CA ALA A 385 6.63 1.91 7.80
C ALA A 385 7.50 3.17 7.90
N LYS A 386 6.89 4.34 8.09
CA LYS A 386 7.59 5.61 8.29
C LYS A 386 8.39 5.61 9.59
N LYS A 387 7.82 5.12 10.70
CA LYS A 387 8.53 4.92 11.96
C LYS A 387 9.72 3.97 11.83
N TYR A 388 9.53 2.86 11.11
CA TYR A 388 10.61 1.89 10.85
C TYR A 388 11.74 2.51 10.02
N ALA A 389 11.39 3.27 8.97
CA ALA A 389 12.35 3.99 8.15
C ALA A 389 13.12 5.07 8.92
N GLU A 390 12.44 5.82 9.81
CA GLU A 390 13.09 6.77 10.70
C GLU A 390 14.04 6.09 11.68
N GLY A 391 13.65 4.96 12.26
CA GLY A 391 14.52 4.12 13.10
C GLY A 391 15.78 3.68 12.36
N ASN A 392 15.62 3.11 11.16
CA ASN A 392 16.74 2.70 10.32
C ASN A 392 17.65 3.87 9.93
N ARG A 393 17.08 5.05 9.62
CA ARG A 393 17.86 6.25 9.31
C ARG A 393 18.71 6.69 10.51
N LYS A 394 18.17 6.58 11.72
CA LYS A 394 18.91 6.85 12.95
C LYS A 394 20.07 5.87 13.13
N SER A 395 19.83 4.57 13.00
CA SER A 395 20.88 3.54 13.06
C SER A 395 21.96 3.73 11.98
N ILE A 396 21.60 4.10 10.75
CA ILE A 396 22.56 4.42 9.69
C ILE A 396 23.42 5.63 10.07
N THR A 397 22.81 6.66 10.67
CA THR A 397 23.55 7.85 11.11
C THR A 397 24.54 7.49 12.23
N GLU A 398 24.13 6.64 13.16
CA GLU A 398 25.00 6.12 14.23
C GLU A 398 26.14 5.25 13.68
N LEU A 399 25.87 4.39 12.70
CA LEU A 399 26.88 3.58 12.02
C LEU A 399 27.85 4.43 11.19
N GLN A 400 27.39 5.49 10.54
CA GLN A 400 28.24 6.45 9.84
C GLN A 400 29.13 7.21 10.82
N ALA A 401 28.59 7.65 11.96
CA ALA A 401 29.38 8.29 13.01
C ALA A 401 30.42 7.33 13.61
N PHE A 402 30.05 6.06 13.83
CA PHE A 402 30.98 5.01 14.27
C PHE A 402 32.06 4.75 13.22
N LYS A 403 31.69 4.64 11.94
CA LYS A 403 32.64 4.50 10.84
C LYS A 403 33.61 5.69 10.80
N CYS A 404 33.12 6.92 10.87
CA CYS A 404 33.99 8.10 10.93
C CYS A 404 34.95 8.05 12.12
N LYS A 405 34.51 7.57 13.29
CA LYS A 405 35.41 7.36 14.44
C LYS A 405 36.50 6.34 14.13
N VAL A 406 36.15 5.21 13.52
CA VAL A 406 37.12 4.16 13.12
C VAL A 406 38.08 4.69 12.05
N ASP A 407 37.57 5.40 11.03
CA ASP A 407 38.37 6.00 9.95
C ASP A 407 39.32 7.10 10.49
N SER A 408 38.95 7.78 11.58
CA SER A 408 39.82 8.76 12.25
C SER A 408 40.87 8.16 13.17
N ILE A 409 40.90 6.84 13.36
CA ILE A 409 42.00 6.18 14.07
C ILE A 409 43.19 6.10 13.12
N GLU A 410 44.10 7.07 13.28
CA GLU A 410 45.28 7.30 12.44
C GLU A 410 46.19 6.08 12.28
N HIS A 411 46.22 5.20 13.29
CA HIS A 411 47.09 4.03 13.38
C HIS A 411 46.33 2.69 13.31
N ILE A 412 45.07 2.65 12.86
CA ILE A 412 44.30 1.39 12.79
C ILE A 412 44.94 0.37 11.84
N THR A 413 45.58 0.86 10.76
CA THR A 413 46.39 0.07 9.82
C THR A 413 47.71 -0.40 10.42
N ASP A 414 48.18 0.25 11.48
CA ASP A 414 49.40 -0.13 12.17
C ASP A 414 49.19 -1.36 13.04
N ILE A 415 47.94 -1.74 13.34
CA ILE A 415 47.63 -2.99 14.05
C ILE A 415 48.07 -4.19 13.21
N ASP A 416 47.82 -4.19 11.90
CA ASP A 416 48.26 -5.27 11.00
C ASP A 416 49.80 -5.31 10.93
N PHE A 417 50.44 -4.14 10.87
CA PHE A 417 51.89 -4.01 10.90
C PHE A 417 52.49 -4.49 12.23
N MET A 418 51.87 -4.15 13.37
CA MET A 418 52.27 -4.57 14.71
C MET A 418 52.05 -6.09 14.90
N TRP A 419 51.03 -6.68 14.30
CA TRP A 419 50.77 -8.11 14.37
C TRP A 419 51.83 -8.92 13.59
N GLU A 420 52.24 -8.44 12.42
CA GLU A 420 53.35 -9.03 11.68
C GLU A 420 54.71 -8.75 12.35
N GLN A 421 54.89 -7.59 12.98
CA GLN A 421 56.06 -7.33 13.85
C GLN A 421 56.12 -8.30 15.02
N GLU A 422 55.02 -8.54 15.75
CA GLU A 422 54.95 -9.49 16.86
C GLU A 422 55.34 -10.90 16.40
N LYS A 423 54.81 -11.33 15.25
CA LYS A 423 55.12 -12.63 14.64
C LYS A 423 56.61 -12.75 14.27
N ASN A 424 57.19 -11.71 13.68
CA ASN A 424 58.62 -11.66 13.36
C ASN A 424 59.49 -11.64 14.62
N VAL A 425 59.09 -10.91 15.67
CA VAL A 425 59.77 -10.92 16.98
C VAL A 425 59.71 -12.31 17.60
N ARG A 426 58.58 -13.02 17.55
CA ARG A 426 58.49 -14.41 18.04
C ARG A 426 59.41 -15.36 17.29
N ILE A 427 59.54 -15.22 15.96
CA ILE A 427 60.47 -16.01 15.14
C ILE A 427 61.92 -15.71 15.55
N ASN A 428 62.28 -14.43 15.64
CA ASN A 428 63.62 -14.00 16.04
C ASN A 428 63.96 -14.43 17.48
N LEU A 429 62.98 -14.45 18.38
CA LEU A 429 63.16 -14.91 19.76
C LEU A 429 63.38 -16.43 19.82
N ALA A 430 62.66 -17.21 19.01
CA ALA A 430 62.89 -18.65 18.88
C ALA A 430 64.26 -18.98 18.27
N GLU A 431 64.75 -18.17 17.33
CA GLU A 431 66.12 -18.28 16.82
C GLU A 431 67.17 -17.90 17.86
N ALA A 432 66.91 -16.86 18.67
CA ALA A 432 67.77 -16.47 19.77
C ALA A 432 67.85 -17.56 20.85
N ASP A 433 66.73 -18.17 21.23
CA ASP A 433 66.70 -19.31 22.16
C ASP A 433 67.50 -20.50 21.62
N ASN A 434 67.35 -20.85 20.34
CA ASN A 434 68.17 -21.90 19.72
C ASN A 434 69.68 -21.57 19.73
N ARG A 435 70.05 -20.30 19.53
CA ARG A 435 71.44 -19.84 19.66
C ARG A 435 71.94 -19.92 21.10
N ILE A 436 71.10 -19.59 22.09
CA ILE A 436 71.44 -19.69 23.51
C ILE A 436 71.65 -21.15 23.90
N VAL A 437 70.78 -22.08 23.46
CA VAL A 437 70.95 -23.52 23.69
C VAL A 437 72.25 -24.02 23.08
N SER A 438 72.57 -23.64 21.83
CA SER A 438 73.83 -23.95 21.17
C SER A 438 75.06 -23.41 21.93
N LEU A 439 74.97 -22.22 22.52
CA LEU A 439 76.06 -21.64 23.32
C LEU A 439 76.18 -22.33 24.67
N GLN A 440 75.07 -22.70 25.31
CA GLN A 440 75.08 -23.48 26.55
C GLN A 440 75.75 -24.84 26.35
N GLU A 441 75.45 -25.55 25.25
CA GLU A 441 76.13 -26.81 24.90
C GLU A 441 77.64 -26.60 24.73
N LYS A 442 78.06 -25.57 23.99
CA LYS A 442 79.50 -25.23 23.87
C LYS A 442 80.14 -24.87 25.21
N THR A 443 79.43 -24.17 26.08
CA THR A 443 79.95 -23.80 27.41
C THR A 443 80.11 -25.04 28.28
N THR A 444 79.16 -25.99 28.24
CA THR A 444 79.30 -27.28 28.94
C THR A 444 80.44 -28.14 28.40
N GLU A 445 80.73 -28.05 27.10
CA GLU A 445 81.86 -28.75 26.48
C GLU A 445 83.21 -28.13 26.91
N ILE A 446 83.29 -26.79 26.96
CA ILE A 446 84.45 -26.06 27.50
C ILE A 446 84.65 -26.35 28.99
N ASP A 447 83.58 -26.35 29.80
CA ASP A 447 83.66 -26.67 31.23
C ASP A 447 84.20 -28.09 31.47
N LYS A 448 83.80 -29.05 30.63
CA LYS A 448 84.32 -30.43 30.65
C LYS A 448 85.81 -30.47 30.27
N GLU A 449 86.22 -29.68 29.27
CA GLU A 449 87.62 -29.57 28.86
C GLU A 449 88.51 -28.92 29.94
N ILE A 450 88.00 -27.89 30.61
CA ILE A 450 88.66 -27.26 31.76
C ILE A 450 88.78 -28.25 32.93
N ALA A 451 87.74 -29.03 33.22
CA ALA A 451 87.78 -30.04 34.28
C ALA A 451 88.83 -31.14 34.00
N ASP A 452 88.88 -31.66 32.77
CA ASP A 452 89.88 -32.65 32.35
C ASP A 452 91.30 -32.09 32.40
N ASN A 453 91.51 -30.84 31.96
CA ASN A 453 92.81 -30.19 32.02
C ASN A 453 93.23 -29.87 33.46
N THR A 454 92.28 -29.50 34.33
CA THR A 454 92.55 -29.28 35.76
C THR A 454 92.93 -30.58 36.45
N ALA A 455 92.25 -31.69 36.15
CA ALA A 455 92.62 -33.02 36.65
C ALA A 455 94.04 -33.42 36.22
N LYS A 456 94.39 -33.22 34.94
CA LYS A 456 95.76 -33.45 34.43
C LYS A 456 96.79 -32.56 35.13
N MET A 457 96.48 -31.29 35.35
CA MET A 457 97.37 -30.37 36.07
C MET A 457 97.54 -30.80 37.53
N GLN A 458 96.48 -31.27 38.17
CA GLN A 458 96.52 -31.74 39.55
C GLN A 458 97.37 -33.02 39.69
N ASP A 459 97.29 -33.95 38.73
CA ASP A 459 98.17 -35.11 38.65
C ASP A 459 99.63 -34.71 38.43
N GLN A 460 99.89 -33.71 37.57
CA GLN A 460 101.23 -33.19 37.37
C GLN A 460 101.78 -32.50 38.63
N VAL A 461 100.98 -31.68 39.32
CA VAL A 461 101.36 -31.04 40.59
C VAL A 461 101.59 -32.07 41.68
N ALA A 462 100.78 -33.14 41.75
CA ALA A 462 101.01 -34.27 42.67
C ALA A 462 102.34 -34.99 42.36
N SER A 463 102.66 -35.19 41.09
CA SER A 463 103.94 -35.77 40.67
C SER A 463 105.13 -34.88 41.05
N LEU A 464 104.98 -33.55 40.90
CA LEU A 464 105.96 -32.54 41.28
C LEU A 464 106.13 -32.48 42.80
N GLY A 465 105.04 -32.52 43.57
CA GLY A 465 105.08 -32.58 45.03
C GLY A 465 105.81 -33.83 45.54
N THR A 466 105.61 -34.97 44.87
CA THR A 466 106.35 -36.20 45.18
C THR A 466 107.84 -36.06 44.89
N ARG A 467 108.21 -35.46 43.75
CA ARG A 467 109.61 -35.15 43.41
C ARG A 467 110.25 -34.14 44.37
N LEU A 468 109.49 -33.13 44.80
CA LEU A 468 109.95 -32.12 45.75
C LEU A 468 110.21 -32.74 47.13
N LYS A 469 109.33 -33.63 47.61
CA LYS A 469 109.57 -34.41 48.85
C LYS A 469 110.87 -35.21 48.77
N TYR A 470 111.13 -35.89 47.66
CA TYR A 470 112.42 -36.59 47.47
C TYR A 470 113.61 -35.64 47.46
N SER A 471 113.51 -34.46 46.83
CA SER A 471 114.58 -33.45 46.86
C SER A 471 114.82 -32.88 48.27
N TYR A 472 113.77 -32.72 49.08
CA TYR A 472 113.89 -32.25 50.46
C TYR A 472 114.52 -33.31 51.37
N TYR A 473 114.25 -34.60 51.14
CA TYR A 473 114.96 -35.69 51.83
C TYR A 473 116.45 -35.74 51.45
N ILE A 474 116.78 -35.46 50.18
CA ILE A 474 118.17 -35.36 49.73
C ILE A 474 118.88 -34.14 50.36
N ALA A 475 118.23 -32.97 50.36
CA ALA A 475 118.78 -31.75 50.93
C ALA A 475 118.89 -31.79 52.47
N GLY A 476 117.90 -32.37 53.16
CA GLY A 476 117.94 -32.61 54.60
C GLY A 476 119.00 -33.62 54.99
N GLY A 477 119.23 -34.66 54.16
CA GLY A 477 120.35 -35.58 54.31
C GLY A 477 121.71 -34.89 54.16
N ALA A 478 121.84 -33.97 53.21
CA ALA A 478 123.06 -33.18 53.01
C ALA A 478 123.33 -32.20 54.17
N LEU A 479 122.30 -31.52 54.69
CA LEU A 479 122.41 -30.66 55.88
C LEU A 479 122.75 -31.46 57.15
N GLY A 480 122.19 -32.67 57.29
CA GLY A 480 122.56 -33.59 58.35
C GLY A 480 124.03 -34.01 58.28
N LEU A 481 124.55 -34.29 57.07
CA LEU A 481 125.96 -34.57 56.83
C LEU A 481 126.85 -33.38 57.22
N VAL A 482 126.49 -32.15 56.81
CA VAL A 482 127.26 -30.94 57.14
C VAL A 482 127.24 -30.63 58.64
N ILE A 483 126.14 -30.91 59.35
CA ILE A 483 126.07 -30.74 60.82
C ILE A 483 126.92 -31.82 61.52
N VAL A 484 126.91 -33.07 61.02
CA VAL A 484 127.81 -34.12 61.52
C VAL A 484 129.28 -33.74 61.28
N GLU A 485 129.58 -33.15 60.13
CA GLU A 485 130.91 -32.64 59.77
C GLU A 485 131.33 -31.47 60.69
N LEU A 486 130.41 -30.56 61.01
CA LEU A 486 130.63 -29.46 61.96
C LEU A 486 130.83 -29.94 63.41
N VAL A 487 130.09 -30.96 63.84
CA VAL A 487 130.27 -31.58 65.17
C VAL A 487 131.60 -32.33 65.25
N LEU A 488 132.04 -32.99 64.17
CA LEU A 488 133.36 -33.61 64.08
C LEU A 488 134.49 -32.57 64.11
N ALA A 489 134.31 -31.41 63.46
CA ALA A 489 135.26 -30.29 63.50
C ALA A 489 135.32 -29.61 64.88
N LEU A 490 134.19 -29.46 65.59
CA LEU A 490 134.13 -28.86 66.93
C LEU A 490 134.62 -29.79 68.05
N THR A 491 134.71 -31.10 67.80
CA THR A 491 135.23 -32.10 68.76
C THR A 491 136.70 -32.48 68.51
N GLY A 492 137.37 -31.85 67.54
CA GLY A 492 138.82 -31.95 67.34
C GLY A 492 139.30 -33.29 66.79
N VAL A 493 138.46 -34.01 66.05
CA VAL A 493 138.82 -35.27 65.37
C VAL A 493 139.14 -35.06 63.89
N ILE A 494 138.82 -33.88 63.32
CA ILE A 494 139.28 -33.39 62.01
C ILE A 494 139.51 -31.88 62.10
#